data_AF-A0A496SGW2-F1
#
_entry.id   AF-A0A496SGW2-F1
#
_cell.length_a   1.000
_cell.length_b   1.000
_cell.length_c   1.000
_cell.angle_alpha   90.00
_cell.angle_beta   90.00
_cell.angle_gamma   90.00
#
_symmetry.space_group_name_H-M   'P 1'
#
loop_
_entity.id
_entity.type
_entity.pdbx_description
1 polymer ?
#
loop_
_entity_poly.entity_id
_entity_poly.type
_entity_poly.pdbx_seq_one_letter_code
_entity_poly.pdbx_strand_id
1 'polypeptide(L)' 'MMRGIDRRALIEGKDAIDRELESKLPYLCREGGYIPGGDHLVPPDVSLENYLYFLDRMKEITLRSH' A
#
# COMPACT_ATOMS: atom_id res chain seq x y z
N MET A 1 14.32 1.83 8.98
CA MET A 1 13.31 2.78 8.49
C MET A 1 12.13 1.98 7.94
N MET A 2 11.16 1.64 8.77
CA MET A 2 9.98 0.86 8.36
C MET A 2 8.97 1.83 7.73
N ARG A 3 9.16 2.16 6.45
CA ARG A 3 8.23 3.05 5.73
C ARG A 3 7.00 2.24 5.28
N GLY A 4 6.21 1.78 6.25
CA GLY A 4 5.02 0.97 6.02
C GLY A 4 3.81 1.80 5.60
N ILE A 5 2.94 1.18 4.82
CA ILE A 5 1.60 1.66 4.51
C ILE A 5 0.71 1.40 5.74
N ASP A 6 -0.05 2.40 6.15
CA ASP A 6 -0.99 2.30 7.27
C ASP A 6 -2.16 1.39 6.89
N ARG A 7 -2.36 0.30 7.64
CA ARG A 7 -3.46 -0.65 7.41
C ARG A 7 -4.82 -0.11 7.84
N ARG A 8 -4.89 1.01 8.56
CA ARG A 8 -6.16 1.73 8.80
C ARG A 8 -6.82 2.10 7.48
N ALA A 9 -6.01 2.48 6.48
CA ALA A 9 -6.51 2.72 5.13
C ALA A 9 -7.18 1.47 4.52
N LEU A 10 -6.64 0.26 4.77
CA LEU A 10 -7.22 -1.00 4.30
C LEU A 10 -8.58 -1.32 4.94
N ILE A 11 -8.80 -0.87 6.18
CA ILE A 11 -10.06 -1.04 6.90
C ILE A 11 -11.07 0.01 6.43
N GLU A 12 -10.63 1.25 6.22
CA GLU A 12 -11.48 2.38 5.81
C GLU A 12 -12.04 2.22 4.38
N GLY A 13 -11.29 1.57 3.48
CA GLY A 13 -11.77 1.24 2.14
C GLY A 13 -10.90 1.79 1.00
N LYS A 14 -11.33 1.53 -0.24
CA LYS A 14 -10.56 1.79 -1.46
C LYS A 14 -10.06 3.25 -1.57
N ASP A 15 -10.89 4.23 -1.25
CA ASP A 15 -10.51 5.64 -1.29
C ASP A 15 -9.38 6.00 -0.31
N ALA A 16 -9.41 5.40 0.89
CA ALA A 16 -8.36 5.60 1.89
C ALA A 16 -7.06 4.91 1.44
N ILE A 17 -7.18 3.72 0.86
CA ILE A 17 -6.07 2.96 0.26
C ILE A 17 -5.39 3.81 -0.83
N ASP A 18 -6.15 4.41 -1.74
CA ASP A 18 -5.59 5.24 -2.81
C ASP A 18 -4.84 6.45 -2.27
N ARG A 19 -5.40 7.18 -1.31
CA ARG A 19 -4.74 8.34 -0.68
C ARG A 19 -3.43 7.97 -0.02
N GLU A 20 -3.44 6.87 0.72
CA GLU A 20 -2.25 6.37 1.41
C GLU A 20 -1.17 5.95 0.42
N LEU A 21 -1.55 5.22 -0.63
CA LEU A 21 -0.65 4.76 -1.67
C LEU A 21 -0.07 5.93 -2.48
N GLU A 22 -0.89 6.86 -2.94
CA GLU A 22 -0.45 8.00 -3.75
C GLU A 22 0.40 8.99 -2.95
N SER A 23 0.18 9.13 -1.64
CA SER A 23 1.01 9.99 -0.79
C SER A 23 2.40 9.41 -0.54
N LYS A 24 2.52 8.07 -0.46
CA LYS A 24 3.77 7.40 -0.07
C LYS A 24 4.54 6.82 -1.24
N LEU A 25 3.87 6.11 -2.16
CA LEU A 25 4.54 5.33 -3.21
C LEU A 25 5.37 6.17 -4.19
N PRO A 26 4.94 7.35 -4.67
CA PRO A 26 5.75 8.16 -5.61
C PRO A 26 7.05 8.68 -5.00
N TYR A 27 7.09 8.86 -3.68
CA TYR A 27 8.32 9.18 -2.95
C TYR A 27 9.18 7.92 -2.79
N LEU A 28 8.56 6.81 -2.39
CA LEU A 28 9.23 5.53 -2.15
C LEU A 28 9.82 4.89 -3.42
N CYS A 29 9.16 5.05 -4.57
CA CYS A 29 9.65 4.55 -5.85
C CYS A 29 10.86 5.36 -6.34
N ARG A 30 10.91 6.66 -6.05
CA ARG A 30 12.01 7.55 -6.46
C ARG A 30 13.32 7.26 -5.72
N GLU A 31 13.26 6.85 -4.46
CA GLU A 31 14.48 6.55 -3.69
C GLU A 31 15.12 5.20 -4.05
N GLY A 32 14.43 4.35 -4.84
CA GLY A 32 14.97 3.06 -5.29
C GLY A 32 15.17 2.07 -4.14
N GLY A 33 14.26 1.10 -3.98
CA GLY A 33 14.39 0.05 -2.95
C GLY A 33 13.18 -0.15 -2.06
N TYR A 34 11.99 0.30 -2.47
CA TYR A 34 10.78 -0.03 -1.73
C TYR A 34 10.36 -1.47 -1.98
N ILE A 35 10.66 -2.35 -1.01
CA ILE A 35 10.05 -3.67 -0.90
C ILE A 35 8.85 -3.52 0.03
N PRO A 36 7.60 -3.57 -0.47
CA PRO A 36 6.42 -3.61 0.39
C PRO A 36 6.45 -4.92 1.17
N GLY A 37 7.04 -4.87 2.35
CA GLY A 37 7.25 -6.00 3.23
C GLY A 37 7.29 -5.50 4.66
N GLY A 38 6.19 -4.90 5.10
CA GLY A 38 5.97 -4.71 6.51
C GLY A 38 5.71 -6.09 7.11
N ASP A 39 6.63 -6.56 7.95
CA ASP A 39 6.32 -7.50 9.01
C ASP A 39 5.01 -7.06 9.68
N HIS A 40 4.35 -7.99 10.36
CA HIS A 40 3.05 -7.85 11.01
C HIS A 40 1.88 -8.37 10.19
N LEU A 41 1.07 -9.15 10.88
CA LEU A 41 -0.05 -9.91 10.35
C LEU A 41 -1.12 -8.97 9.79
N VAL A 42 -1.78 -9.39 8.71
CA VAL A 42 -2.99 -8.70 8.20
C VAL A 42 -4.03 -8.73 9.32
N PRO A 43 -4.55 -7.57 9.77
CA PRO A 43 -5.61 -7.54 10.77
C PRO A 43 -6.82 -8.31 10.26
N PRO A 44 -7.52 -9.08 11.12
CA PRO A 44 -8.71 -9.83 10.72
C PRO A 44 -9.86 -8.92 10.25
N ASP A 45 -9.80 -7.63 10.60
CA ASP A 45 -10.80 -6.62 10.25
C ASP A 45 -10.68 -6.09 8.82
N VAL A 46 -9.61 -6.46 8.09
CA VAL A 46 -9.44 -6.09 6.68
C VAL A 46 -10.23 -7.06 5.82
N SER A 47 -11.15 -6.52 5.01
CA SER A 47 -11.84 -7.35 4.02
C SER A 47 -10.86 -7.86 2.96
N LEU A 48 -11.07 -9.09 2.50
CA LEU A 48 -10.26 -9.67 1.43
C LEU A 48 -10.29 -8.79 0.16
N GLU A 49 -11.43 -8.17 -0.14
CA GLU A 49 -11.58 -7.27 -1.28
C GLU A 49 -10.66 -6.04 -1.17
N ASN A 50 -10.62 -5.38 -0.01
CA ASN A 50 -9.75 -4.23 0.20
C ASN A 50 -8.28 -4.64 0.14
N TYR A 51 -7.94 -5.82 0.65
CA TYR A 51 -6.58 -6.35 0.58
C TYR A 51 -6.14 -6.64 -0.86
N LEU A 52 -7.00 -7.27 -1.67
CA LEU A 52 -6.72 -7.50 -3.09
C LEU A 52 -6.59 -6.18 -3.86
N TYR A 53 -7.50 -5.22 -3.62
CA TYR A 53 -7.43 -3.90 -4.23
C TYR A 53 -6.11 -3.20 -3.94
N PHE A 54 -5.67 -3.23 -2.68
CA PHE A 54 -4.39 -2.68 -2.27
C PHE A 54 -3.20 -3.28 -3.01
N LEU A 55 -3.16 -4.60 -3.18
CA LEU A 55 -2.09 -5.29 -3.90
C LEU A 55 -2.05 -4.89 -5.37
N ASP A 56 -3.21 -4.88 -6.04
CA ASP A 56 -3.32 -4.47 -7.44
C ASP A 56 -2.88 -3.01 -7.61
N ARG A 57 -3.37 -2.12 -6.76
CA ARG A 57 -3.04 -0.70 -6.82
C ARG A 57 -1.56 -0.42 -6.53
N MET A 58 -0.97 -1.09 -5.54
CA MET A 58 0.48 -1.02 -5.30
C MET A 58 1.28 -1.44 -6.54
N LYS A 59 0.88 -2.55 -7.16
CA LYS A 59 1.55 -3.08 -8.35
C LYS A 59 1.46 -2.10 -9.51
N GLU A 60 0.29 -1.52 -9.77
CA GLU A 60 0.10 -0.50 -10.81
C GLU A 60 1.01 0.71 -10.60
N ILE A 61 1.03 1.29 -9.39
CA ILE A 61 1.81 2.50 -9.12
C ILE A 61 3.31 2.22 -9.21
N THR A 62 3.75 1.05 -8.74
CA THR A 62 5.15 0.62 -8.83
C THR A 62 5.57 0.43 -10.29
N LEU A 63 4.75 -0.26 -11.11
CA LEU A 63 5.05 -0.50 -12.52
C LEU A 63 5.02 0.77 -13.38
N ARG A 64 4.21 1.77 -13.03
CA ARG A 64 4.14 3.07 -13.73
C ARG A 64 5.34 3.99 -13.45
N SER A 65 6.20 3.63 -12.49
CA SER A 65 7.34 4.44 -12.07
C SER A 65 8.66 4.06 -12.76
N HIS A 66 8.60 3.29 -13.86
CA HIS A 66 9.72 2.89 -14.70
C HIS A 66 9.67 3.55 -16.08
#